data_AF-A0A4Q2LVZ5-F1
#
_entry.id   AF-A0A4Q2LVZ5-F1
#
_cell.length_a   1.000
_cell.length_b   1.000
_cell.length_c   1.000
_cell.angle_alpha   90.00
_cell.angle_beta   90.00
_cell.angle_gamma   90.00
#
_symmetry.space_group_name_H-M   'P 1'
#
loop_
_entity.id
_entity.type
_entity.pdbx_description
1 polymer ?
#
loop_
_entity_poly.entity_id
_entity_poly.type
_entity_poly.pdbx_seq_one_letter_code
_entity_poly.pdbx_strand_id
1 'polypeptide(L)'
;MSEKLFDQLYNKRNLLSTPEENIRRFKIAEKIESNNIKYEELDDIITNHNKIAELIGNLNDLSYEEIKEKLNHITISSPYGRENFNSMLEITIEKVYDYLNDTDYQLAHSLEEWKFQKYSDTVFPGIKNGNEIRIIVRPSNQDKIIFFYDEELEALDDTNYELWTYNGQGITRMITLGDILKTTGITMIPLRNIYND
;
A
#
# COMPACT_ATOMS: atom_id res chain seq x y z
N MET A 1 8.60 -46.71 29.36
CA MET A 1 8.87 -46.06 30.67
C MET A 1 9.45 -44.64 30.51
N SER A 2 9.66 -44.13 29.28
CA SER A 2 10.25 -42.82 29.00
C SER A 2 9.25 -41.65 28.99
N GLU A 3 8.01 -41.84 28.54
CA GLU A 3 7.00 -40.75 28.48
C GLU A 3 6.67 -40.16 29.86
N LYS A 4 6.33 -41.02 30.85
CA LYS A 4 6.02 -40.57 32.22
C LYS A 4 7.17 -39.82 32.91
N LEU A 5 8.42 -40.16 32.59
CA LEU A 5 9.59 -39.49 33.16
C LEU A 5 9.78 -38.11 32.52
N PHE A 6 9.53 -38.00 31.20
CA PHE A 6 9.56 -36.73 30.49
C PHE A 6 8.46 -35.77 30.95
N ASP A 7 7.25 -36.25 31.23
CA ASP A 7 6.16 -35.42 31.76
C ASP A 7 6.49 -34.81 33.13
N GLN A 8 7.10 -35.60 34.01
CA GLN A 8 7.52 -35.12 35.34
C GLN A 8 8.63 -34.07 35.24
N LEU A 9 9.55 -34.23 34.29
CA LEU A 9 10.63 -33.27 34.02
C LEU A 9 10.09 -32.01 33.34
N TYR A 10 9.14 -32.15 32.43
CA TYR A 10 8.52 -31.03 31.71
C TYR A 10 7.77 -30.08 32.67
N ASN A 11 6.96 -30.63 33.57
CA ASN A 11 6.23 -29.86 34.57
C ASN A 11 7.15 -29.16 35.60
N LYS A 12 8.40 -29.64 35.72
CA LYS A 12 9.42 -29.06 36.61
C LYS A 12 10.52 -28.33 35.85
N ARG A 13 10.34 -28.02 34.56
CA ARG A 13 11.39 -27.46 33.70
C ARG A 13 12.00 -26.16 34.26
N ASN A 14 11.20 -25.34 34.93
CA ASN A 14 11.68 -24.10 35.56
C ASN A 14 12.66 -24.37 36.72
N LEU A 15 12.55 -25.53 37.39
CA LEU A 15 13.49 -25.98 38.43
C LEU A 15 14.77 -26.61 37.86
N LEU A 16 14.77 -26.91 36.55
CA LEU A 16 15.89 -27.50 35.81
C LEU A 16 16.67 -26.48 34.99
N SER A 17 16.18 -25.24 34.89
CA SER A 17 16.84 -24.09 34.25
C SER A 17 17.51 -23.22 35.30
N THR A 18 18.55 -22.45 34.91
CA THR A 18 19.20 -21.55 35.87
C THR A 18 18.28 -20.39 36.25
N PRO A 19 18.50 -19.75 37.42
CA PRO A 19 17.76 -18.54 37.80
C PRO A 19 17.83 -17.45 36.74
N GLU A 20 18.98 -17.26 36.08
CA GLU A 20 19.15 -16.25 35.02
C GLU A 20 18.29 -16.56 33.79
N GLU A 21 18.22 -17.82 33.38
CA GLU A 21 17.38 -18.24 32.24
C GLU A 21 15.89 -18.04 32.53
N ASN A 22 15.46 -18.34 33.76
CA ASN A 22 14.08 -18.11 34.17
C ASN A 22 13.74 -16.62 34.18
N ILE A 23 14.60 -15.77 34.73
CA ILE A 23 14.43 -14.30 34.70
C ILE A 23 14.33 -13.79 33.26
N ARG A 24 15.17 -14.29 32.35
CA ARG A 24 15.10 -13.94 30.92
C ARG A 24 13.75 -14.31 30.31
N ARG A 25 13.24 -15.52 30.57
CA ARG A 25 11.93 -15.96 30.07
C ARG A 25 10.78 -15.10 30.61
N PHE A 26 10.82 -14.73 31.89
CA PHE A 26 9.82 -13.85 32.50
C PHE A 26 9.81 -12.46 31.86
N LYS A 27 10.99 -11.85 31.63
CA LYS A 27 11.09 -10.56 30.93
C LYS A 27 10.48 -10.59 29.54
N ILE A 28 10.64 -11.70 28.82
CA ILE A 28 10.05 -11.88 27.48
C ILE A 28 8.52 -11.98 27.60
N ALA A 29 8.00 -12.77 28.54
CA ALA A 29 6.57 -12.91 28.78
C ALA A 29 5.91 -11.56 29.16
N GLU A 30 6.50 -10.82 30.09
CA GLU A 30 6.04 -9.49 30.51
C GLU A 30 6.01 -8.50 29.34
N LYS A 31 7.00 -8.56 28.45
CA LYS A 31 7.05 -7.72 27.25
C LYS A 31 5.94 -8.06 26.26
N ILE A 32 5.63 -9.34 26.09
CA ILE A 32 4.53 -9.81 25.22
C ILE A 32 3.17 -9.37 25.79
N GLU A 33 2.95 -9.59 27.08
CA GLU A 33 1.72 -9.22 27.78
C GLU A 33 1.49 -7.71 27.80
N SER A 34 2.53 -6.92 28.08
CA SER A 34 2.44 -5.45 28.09
C SER A 34 2.13 -4.83 26.72
N ASN A 35 2.37 -5.55 25.62
CA ASN A 35 2.01 -5.12 24.27
C ASN A 35 0.70 -5.77 23.78
N ASN A 36 -0.05 -6.41 24.68
CA ASN A 36 -1.36 -7.01 24.44
C ASN A 36 -1.35 -8.07 23.31
N ILE A 37 -0.20 -8.74 23.12
CA ILE A 37 0.00 -9.79 22.13
C ILE A 37 -0.47 -11.11 22.73
N LYS A 38 -1.39 -11.79 22.04
CA LYS A 38 -1.90 -13.10 22.49
C LYS A 38 -0.94 -14.21 22.09
N TYR A 39 -0.95 -15.31 22.85
CA TYR A 39 -0.09 -16.45 22.58
C TYR A 39 -0.33 -17.05 21.19
N GLU A 40 -1.60 -17.09 20.75
CA GLU A 40 -2.01 -17.60 19.45
C GLU A 40 -1.51 -16.74 18.27
N GLU A 41 -1.19 -15.47 18.52
CA GLU A 41 -0.67 -14.53 17.52
C GLU A 41 0.86 -14.61 17.38
N LEU A 42 1.54 -15.32 18.30
CA LEU A 42 3.00 -15.39 18.32
C LEU A 42 3.55 -16.14 17.11
N ASP A 43 2.90 -17.22 16.66
CA ASP A 43 3.37 -17.99 15.50
C ASP A 43 3.34 -17.15 14.22
N ASP A 44 2.30 -16.33 14.04
CA ASP A 44 2.20 -15.38 12.93
C ASP A 44 3.23 -14.27 13.05
N ILE A 45 3.43 -13.72 14.25
CA ILE A 45 4.45 -12.69 14.51
C ILE A 45 5.86 -13.24 14.26
N ILE A 46 6.18 -14.46 14.69
CA ILE A 46 7.49 -15.10 14.50
C ILE A 46 7.71 -15.44 13.01
N THR A 47 6.70 -15.97 12.34
CA THR A 47 6.76 -16.29 10.91
C THR A 47 6.97 -15.03 10.07
N ASN A 48 6.24 -13.96 10.39
CA ASN A 48 6.38 -12.69 9.71
C ASN A 48 7.65 -11.95 10.14
N HIS A 49 8.12 -12.10 11.38
CA HIS A 49 9.37 -11.50 11.85
C HIS A 49 10.55 -11.94 10.99
N ASN A 50 10.61 -13.21 10.60
CA ASN A 50 11.68 -13.70 9.72
C ASN A 50 11.59 -13.10 8.30
N LYS A 51 10.38 -13.00 7.74
CA LYS A 51 10.16 -12.35 6.42
C LYS A 51 10.44 -10.85 6.47
N ILE A 52 10.03 -10.19 7.54
CA ILE A 52 10.31 -8.78 7.81
C ILE A 52 11.81 -8.58 8.02
N ALA A 53 12.51 -9.47 8.74
CA ALA A 53 13.95 -9.43 8.92
C ALA A 53 14.72 -9.71 7.62
N GLU A 54 14.18 -10.51 6.71
CA GLU A 54 14.73 -10.72 5.36
C GLU A 54 14.56 -9.47 4.49
N LEU A 55 13.40 -8.82 4.53
CA LEU A 55 13.15 -7.53 3.88
C LEU A 55 13.99 -6.39 4.48
N ILE A 56 14.16 -6.41 5.81
CA ILE A 56 14.96 -5.46 6.60
C ILE A 56 16.46 -5.78 6.54
N GLY A 57 16.87 -7.00 6.17
CA GLY A 57 18.27 -7.38 5.99
C GLY A 57 19.01 -6.51 4.97
N ASN A 58 18.26 -5.86 4.07
CA ASN A 58 18.74 -4.84 3.13
C ASN A 58 18.68 -3.39 3.67
N LEU A 59 18.13 -3.16 4.87
CA LEU A 59 17.73 -1.87 5.47
C LEU A 59 18.15 -1.74 6.95
N ASN A 60 19.13 -2.51 7.39
CA ASN A 60 19.35 -2.98 8.77
C ASN A 60 19.59 -1.98 9.93
N ASP A 61 19.34 -0.67 9.79
CA ASP A 61 19.60 0.31 10.87
C ASP A 61 18.48 1.35 11.07
N LEU A 62 17.23 1.05 10.69
CA LEU A 62 16.16 2.04 10.61
C LEU A 62 15.04 1.80 11.63
N SER A 63 14.62 2.87 12.30
CA SER A 63 13.42 2.96 13.13
C SER A 63 12.12 2.80 12.31
N TYR A 64 10.99 2.59 12.99
CA TYR A 64 9.67 2.45 12.35
C TYR A 64 9.34 3.62 11.40
N GLU A 65 9.66 4.86 11.81
CA GLU A 65 9.41 6.02 10.95
C GLU A 65 10.36 6.08 9.76
N GLU A 66 11.60 5.62 9.90
CA GLU A 66 12.54 5.50 8.79
C GLU A 66 12.16 4.37 7.81
N ILE A 67 11.54 3.29 8.29
CA ILE A 67 10.95 2.24 7.44
C ILE A 67 9.76 2.83 6.65
N LYS A 68 8.88 3.58 7.31
CA LYS A 68 7.75 4.26 6.66
C LYS A 68 8.23 5.27 5.62
N GLU A 69 9.23 6.08 5.94
CA GLU A 69 9.86 7.02 4.99
C GLU A 69 10.49 6.33 3.77
N LYS A 70 11.09 5.14 3.95
CA LYS A 70 11.65 4.38 2.82
C LYS A 70 10.62 3.61 1.99
N LEU A 71 9.46 3.31 2.56
CA LEU A 71 8.31 2.78 1.83
C LEU A 71 7.52 3.89 1.11
N ASN A 72 7.66 5.14 1.55
CA ASN A 72 7.24 6.31 0.78
C ASN A 72 8.22 6.54 -0.39
N HIS A 73 7.70 6.90 -1.55
CA HIS A 73 8.53 7.28 -2.67
C HIS A 73 9.26 8.60 -2.36
N ILE A 74 10.57 8.54 -2.11
CA ILE A 74 11.41 9.73 -1.94
C ILE A 74 11.67 10.33 -3.32
N THR A 75 11.01 11.45 -3.63
CA THR A 75 11.21 12.17 -4.89
C THR A 75 12.64 12.73 -4.93
N ILE A 76 13.52 12.11 -5.72
CA ILE A 76 14.80 12.73 -6.06
C ILE A 76 14.48 13.91 -6.98
N SER A 77 14.41 15.12 -6.43
CA SER A 77 14.11 16.34 -7.19
C SER A 77 15.26 16.67 -8.13
N SER A 78 15.29 16.02 -9.29
CA SER A 78 16.09 16.44 -10.43
C SER A 78 15.18 17.18 -11.42
N PRO A 79 15.64 18.31 -12.01
CA PRO A 79 14.91 18.99 -13.08
C PRO A 79 14.54 18.03 -14.22
N TYR A 80 15.48 17.16 -14.60
CA TYR A 80 15.28 16.13 -15.63
C TYR A 80 14.18 15.12 -15.27
N GLY A 81 14.16 14.64 -14.02
CA GLY A 81 13.11 13.73 -13.54
C GLY A 81 11.73 14.37 -13.55
N ARG A 82 11.63 15.66 -13.22
CA ARG A 82 10.38 16.42 -13.29
C ARG A 82 9.90 16.62 -14.73
N GLU A 83 10.79 17.03 -15.63
CA GLU A 83 10.45 17.20 -17.04
C GLU A 83 10.00 15.87 -17.67
N ASN A 84 10.71 14.79 -17.38
CA ASN A 84 10.33 13.45 -17.84
C ASN A 84 8.99 12.99 -17.26
N PHE A 85 8.72 13.27 -15.99
CA PHE A 85 7.41 12.98 -15.41
C PHE A 85 6.31 13.80 -16.07
N ASN A 86 6.50 15.11 -16.25
CA ASN A 86 5.51 15.99 -16.86
C ASN A 86 5.20 15.57 -18.30
N SER A 87 6.21 15.19 -19.09
CA SER A 87 5.99 14.70 -20.45
C SER A 87 5.22 13.36 -20.45
N MET A 88 5.55 12.44 -19.54
CA MET A 88 4.81 11.19 -19.39
C MET A 88 3.36 11.43 -18.94
N LEU A 89 3.15 12.37 -18.02
CA LEU A 89 1.82 12.74 -17.53
C LEU A 89 0.99 13.32 -18.67
N GLU A 90 1.53 14.27 -19.44
CA GLU A 90 0.84 14.89 -20.57
C GLU A 90 0.41 13.84 -21.62
N ILE A 91 1.32 12.95 -22.00
CA ILE A 91 1.03 11.83 -22.91
C ILE A 91 -0.06 10.92 -22.32
N THR A 92 0.00 10.66 -21.01
CA THR A 92 -0.97 9.78 -20.35
C THR A 92 -2.36 10.42 -20.32
N ILE A 93 -2.46 11.71 -20.06
CA ILE A 93 -3.72 12.46 -20.09
C ILE A 93 -4.33 12.40 -21.50
N GLU A 94 -3.54 12.65 -22.54
CA GLU A 94 -4.00 12.55 -23.93
C GLU A 94 -4.51 11.13 -24.23
N LYS A 95 -3.74 10.09 -23.92
CA LYS A 95 -4.11 8.70 -24.25
C LYS A 95 -5.28 8.19 -23.43
N VAL A 96 -5.48 8.67 -22.21
CA VAL A 96 -6.67 8.37 -21.41
C VAL A 96 -7.88 9.10 -21.99
N TYR A 97 -7.77 10.39 -22.31
CA TYR A 97 -8.86 11.14 -22.94
C TYR A 97 -9.32 10.49 -24.24
N ASP A 98 -8.38 10.21 -25.16
CA ASP A 98 -8.67 9.58 -26.45
C ASP A 98 -9.42 8.26 -26.25
N TYR A 99 -8.92 7.41 -25.36
CA TYR A 99 -9.51 6.11 -25.08
C TYR A 99 -10.92 6.24 -24.50
N LEU A 100 -11.12 7.13 -23.52
CA LEU A 100 -12.41 7.29 -22.85
C LEU A 100 -13.44 7.97 -23.76
N ASN A 101 -13.02 8.91 -24.59
CA ASN A 101 -13.90 9.59 -25.55
C ASN A 101 -14.47 8.63 -26.62
N ASP A 102 -13.78 7.53 -26.88
CA ASP A 102 -14.24 6.46 -27.78
C ASP A 102 -15.12 5.39 -27.07
N THR A 103 -15.47 5.60 -25.80
CA THR A 103 -16.23 4.65 -24.97
C THR A 103 -17.56 5.22 -24.46
N ASP A 104 -18.12 4.69 -23.37
CA ASP A 104 -19.43 5.08 -22.80
C ASP A 104 -19.40 6.34 -21.93
N TYR A 105 -18.29 7.08 -21.96
CA TYR A 105 -18.06 8.26 -21.13
C TYR A 105 -18.52 9.51 -21.87
N GLN A 106 -19.09 10.45 -21.12
CA GLN A 106 -19.33 11.80 -21.59
C GLN A 106 -18.25 12.70 -20.98
N LEU A 107 -17.33 13.14 -21.82
CA LEU A 107 -16.25 14.06 -21.48
C LEU A 107 -16.50 15.41 -22.15
N ALA A 108 -15.61 16.37 -21.89
CA ALA A 108 -15.60 17.64 -22.62
C ALA A 108 -15.34 17.41 -24.12
N HIS A 109 -15.77 18.36 -24.97
CA HIS A 109 -15.73 18.21 -26.43
C HIS A 109 -14.32 18.15 -27.00
N SER A 110 -13.32 18.61 -26.25
CA SER A 110 -11.91 18.56 -26.63
C SER A 110 -11.02 18.28 -25.42
N LEU A 111 -9.83 17.74 -25.68
CA LEU A 111 -8.80 17.53 -24.67
C LEU A 111 -8.47 18.82 -23.90
N GLU A 112 -8.39 19.95 -24.61
CA GLU A 112 -8.04 21.24 -24.00
C GLU A 112 -9.16 21.76 -23.09
N GLU A 113 -10.42 21.57 -23.47
CA GLU A 113 -11.56 21.87 -22.61
C GLU A 113 -11.58 20.96 -21.37
N TRP A 114 -11.28 19.67 -21.55
CA TRP A 114 -11.22 18.72 -20.45
C TRP A 114 -10.11 19.08 -19.44
N LYS A 115 -8.94 19.46 -19.93
CA LYS A 115 -7.83 19.99 -19.12
C LYS A 115 -8.19 21.30 -18.42
N PHE A 116 -8.99 22.16 -19.04
CA PHE A 116 -9.45 23.39 -18.40
C PHE A 116 -10.43 23.13 -17.25
N GLN A 117 -11.23 22.06 -17.35
CA GLN A 117 -12.22 21.67 -16.34
C GLN A 117 -11.65 20.79 -15.21
N LYS A 118 -10.35 20.47 -15.23
CA LYS A 118 -9.71 19.60 -14.24
C LYS A 118 -9.87 20.15 -12.81
N TYR A 119 -10.04 19.25 -11.85
CA TYR A 119 -10.06 19.61 -10.43
C TYR A 119 -8.64 19.80 -9.88
N SER A 120 -7.68 19.04 -10.40
CA SER A 120 -6.25 19.18 -10.12
C SER A 120 -5.44 18.70 -11.33
N ASP A 121 -4.11 18.71 -11.25
CA ASP A 121 -3.23 18.31 -12.37
C ASP A 121 -3.44 16.87 -12.86
N THR A 122 -4.02 16.01 -12.03
CA THR A 122 -4.24 14.59 -12.32
C THR A 122 -5.68 14.13 -12.12
N VAL A 123 -6.59 15.02 -11.70
CA VAL A 123 -7.99 14.68 -11.40
C VAL A 123 -8.93 15.45 -12.31
N PHE A 124 -9.74 14.72 -13.06
CA PHE A 124 -10.59 15.24 -14.13
C PHE A 124 -12.06 14.86 -13.93
N PRO A 125 -13.01 15.69 -14.42
CA PRO A 125 -14.42 15.34 -14.43
C PRO A 125 -14.76 14.35 -15.55
N GLY A 126 -15.76 13.51 -15.32
CA GLY A 126 -16.42 12.75 -16.38
C GLY A 126 -17.83 12.36 -15.97
N ILE A 127 -18.64 11.92 -16.93
CA ILE A 127 -19.94 11.31 -16.65
C ILE A 127 -19.97 9.93 -17.28
N LYS A 128 -20.34 8.92 -16.50
CA LYS A 128 -20.50 7.54 -16.97
C LYS A 128 -21.84 7.01 -16.51
N ASN A 129 -22.64 6.50 -17.44
CA ASN A 129 -23.99 6.02 -17.17
C ASN A 129 -24.87 7.03 -16.41
N GLY A 130 -24.69 8.33 -16.69
CA GLY A 130 -25.45 9.43 -16.07
C GLY A 130 -24.97 9.85 -14.67
N ASN A 131 -23.91 9.24 -14.13
CA ASN A 131 -23.32 9.66 -12.85
C ASN A 131 -22.04 10.45 -13.10
N GLU A 132 -21.86 11.53 -12.34
CA GLU A 132 -20.57 12.20 -12.26
C GLU A 132 -19.54 11.26 -11.63
N ILE A 133 -18.35 11.21 -12.23
CA ILE A 133 -17.22 10.42 -11.77
C ILE A 133 -15.95 11.29 -11.71
N ARG A 134 -15.08 10.97 -10.77
CA ARG A 134 -13.72 11.51 -10.67
C ARG A 134 -12.74 10.60 -11.39
N ILE A 135 -12.13 11.10 -12.46
CA ILE A 135 -11.15 10.34 -13.24
C ILE A 135 -9.75 10.77 -12.79
N ILE A 136 -9.04 9.87 -12.12
CA ILE A 136 -7.66 10.09 -11.68
C ILE A 136 -6.73 9.52 -12.74
N VAL A 137 -5.88 10.35 -13.32
CA VAL A 137 -4.98 9.98 -14.41
C VAL A 137 -3.54 9.96 -13.91
N ARG A 138 -2.90 8.79 -13.95
CA ARG A 138 -1.50 8.63 -13.54
C ARG A 138 -0.69 7.83 -14.56
N PRO A 139 0.52 8.30 -14.95
CA PRO A 139 1.42 7.52 -15.77
C PRO A 139 1.92 6.29 -15.00
N SER A 140 2.09 5.17 -15.71
CA SER A 140 2.87 4.04 -15.17
C SER A 140 4.35 4.39 -15.24
N ASN A 141 5.04 4.37 -14.10
CA ASN A 141 6.47 4.58 -14.00
C ASN A 141 7.14 3.28 -13.52
N GLN A 142 7.88 2.60 -14.39
CA GLN A 142 8.55 1.33 -14.08
C GLN A 142 7.59 0.30 -13.43
N ASP A 143 6.43 0.09 -14.05
CA ASP A 143 5.37 -0.81 -13.58
C ASP A 143 4.72 -0.42 -12.24
N LYS A 144 4.81 0.87 -11.87
CA LYS A 144 4.22 1.41 -10.63
C LYS A 144 3.41 2.66 -10.92
N ILE A 145 2.35 2.86 -10.15
CA ILE A 145 1.65 4.14 -10.03
C ILE A 145 2.10 4.77 -8.72
N ILE A 146 2.48 6.04 -8.78
CA ILE A 146 2.88 6.83 -7.62
C ILE A 146 1.89 7.97 -7.49
N PHE A 147 1.17 8.03 -6.37
CA PHE A 147 0.37 9.18 -5.97
C PHE A 147 1.28 10.23 -5.33
N PHE A 148 0.97 11.50 -5.55
CA PHE A 148 1.80 12.61 -5.07
C PHE A 148 0.97 13.78 -4.54
N TYR A 149 -0.26 13.95 -5.01
CA TYR A 149 -1.10 15.09 -4.68
C TYR A 149 -2.19 14.65 -3.69
N ASP A 150 -2.45 15.46 -2.68
CA ASP A 150 -3.47 15.16 -1.67
C ASP A 150 -4.86 15.11 -2.31
N GLU A 151 -5.09 15.92 -3.35
CA GLU A 151 -6.33 15.97 -4.14
C GLU A 151 -6.67 14.62 -4.79
N GLU A 152 -5.67 13.76 -5.02
CA GLU A 152 -5.90 12.41 -5.55
C GLU A 152 -6.43 11.48 -4.49
N LEU A 153 -5.90 11.58 -3.27
CA LEU A 153 -6.38 10.80 -2.13
C LEU A 153 -7.81 11.24 -1.78
N GLU A 154 -8.08 12.55 -1.80
CA GLU A 154 -9.43 13.08 -1.63
C GLU A 154 -10.39 12.59 -2.73
N ALA A 155 -9.93 12.48 -3.98
CA ALA A 155 -10.75 11.93 -5.07
C ALA A 155 -11.01 10.42 -4.91
N LEU A 156 -10.06 9.66 -4.34
CA LEU A 156 -10.23 8.24 -4.02
C LEU A 156 -11.20 8.00 -2.86
N ASP A 157 -11.44 9.01 -2.02
CA ASP A 157 -12.43 8.95 -0.93
C ASP A 157 -13.87 9.15 -1.44
N ASP A 158 -14.06 9.61 -2.67
CA ASP A 158 -15.39 9.69 -3.30
C ASP A 158 -15.95 8.27 -3.56
N THR A 159 -17.27 8.14 -3.57
CA THR A 159 -17.95 6.91 -3.99
C THR A 159 -17.79 6.60 -5.48
N ASN A 160 -17.61 7.63 -6.32
CA ASN A 160 -17.60 7.51 -7.78
C ASN A 160 -16.26 8.00 -8.36
N TYR A 161 -15.20 7.21 -8.21
CA TYR A 161 -13.91 7.46 -8.83
C TYR A 161 -13.46 6.32 -9.72
N GLU A 162 -12.55 6.62 -10.64
CA GLU A 162 -11.82 5.63 -11.41
C GLU A 162 -10.35 6.05 -11.58
N LEU A 163 -9.44 5.11 -11.37
CA LEU A 163 -8.01 5.29 -11.60
C LEU A 163 -7.63 4.77 -12.97
N TRP A 164 -7.13 5.64 -13.84
CA TRP A 164 -6.72 5.32 -15.21
C TRP A 164 -5.22 5.54 -15.41
N THR A 165 -4.61 4.63 -16.17
CA THR A 165 -3.19 4.69 -16.49
C THR A 165 -2.92 4.32 -17.94
N TYR A 166 -1.82 4.87 -18.46
CA TYR A 166 -1.23 4.51 -19.73
C TYR A 166 0.19 3.97 -19.48
N ASN A 167 0.50 2.81 -20.06
CA ASN A 167 1.77 2.12 -19.78
C ASN A 167 2.93 2.52 -20.71
N GLY A 168 2.75 3.50 -21.59
CA GLY A 168 3.77 3.89 -22.57
C GLY A 168 3.92 2.93 -23.76
N GLN A 169 3.24 1.78 -23.74
CA GLN A 169 3.33 0.72 -24.76
C GLN A 169 2.00 0.51 -25.50
N GLY A 170 1.12 1.52 -25.52
CA GLY A 170 -0.16 1.45 -26.20
C GLY A 170 -1.31 0.86 -25.37
N ILE A 171 -1.11 0.58 -24.08
CA ILE A 171 -2.18 0.07 -23.21
C ILE A 171 -2.65 1.17 -22.27
N THR A 172 -3.88 1.61 -22.48
CA THR A 172 -4.66 2.43 -21.55
C THR A 172 -5.60 1.51 -20.77
N ARG A 173 -5.58 1.55 -19.44
CA ARG A 173 -6.47 0.72 -18.62
C ARG A 173 -6.89 1.38 -17.32
N MET A 174 -8.06 0.99 -16.85
CA MET A 174 -8.50 1.23 -15.49
C MET A 174 -7.77 0.27 -14.54
N ILE A 175 -7.41 0.78 -13.36
CA ILE A 175 -6.89 0.02 -12.23
C ILE A 175 -7.99 -0.05 -11.18
N THR A 176 -8.43 -1.26 -10.87
CA THR A 176 -9.48 -1.51 -9.88
C THR A 176 -8.88 -1.86 -8.52
N LEU A 177 -9.67 -1.72 -7.44
CA LEU A 177 -9.32 -2.32 -6.15
C LEU A 177 -9.00 -3.82 -6.29
N GLY A 178 -9.71 -4.54 -7.15
CA GLY A 178 -9.44 -5.95 -7.43
C GLY A 178 -8.06 -6.20 -8.04
N ASP A 179 -7.60 -5.34 -8.95
CA ASP A 179 -6.24 -5.40 -9.50
C ASP A 179 -5.20 -5.15 -8.41
N ILE A 180 -5.43 -4.16 -7.54
CA ILE A 180 -4.55 -3.84 -6.41
C ILE A 180 -4.43 -5.04 -5.47
N LEU A 181 -5.55 -5.59 -5.01
CA LEU A 181 -5.57 -6.72 -4.08
C LEU A 181 -4.88 -7.96 -4.66
N LYS A 182 -5.15 -8.29 -5.93
CA LYS A 182 -4.53 -9.44 -6.61
C LYS A 182 -3.02 -9.26 -6.80
N THR A 183 -2.59 -8.07 -7.22
CA THR A 183 -1.17 -7.82 -7.55
C THR A 183 -0.32 -7.72 -6.29
N THR A 184 -0.88 -7.16 -5.21
CA THR A 184 -0.18 -7.01 -3.91
C THR A 184 -0.25 -8.24 -3.03
N GLY A 185 -1.19 -9.17 -3.30
CA GLY A 185 -1.45 -10.32 -2.43
C GLY A 185 -2.15 -9.95 -1.11
N ILE A 186 -2.73 -8.75 -1.01
CA ILE A 186 -3.48 -8.32 0.16
C ILE A 186 -4.81 -9.10 0.22
N THR A 187 -4.96 -9.92 1.25
CA THR A 187 -6.17 -10.71 1.52
C THR A 187 -6.94 -10.25 2.77
N MET A 188 -6.42 -9.24 3.48
CA MET A 188 -7.00 -8.68 4.69
C MET A 188 -6.82 -7.16 4.71
N ILE A 189 -7.91 -6.41 4.88
CA ILE A 189 -7.92 -4.95 5.02
C ILE A 189 -8.33 -4.62 6.46
N PRO A 190 -7.46 -4.00 7.28
CA PRO A 190 -7.79 -3.66 8.66
C PRO A 190 -8.71 -2.43 8.70
N LEU A 191 -9.90 -2.56 9.30
CA LEU A 191 -10.90 -1.48 9.31
C LEU A 191 -10.78 -0.52 10.51
N ARG A 192 -9.85 -0.76 11.43
CA ARG A 192 -9.71 -0.03 12.70
C ARG A 192 -9.54 1.49 12.55
N ASN A 193 -8.99 1.96 11.43
CA ASN A 193 -8.75 3.39 11.19
C ASN A 193 -9.82 4.02 10.28
N ILE A 194 -10.80 3.23 9.82
CA ILE A 194 -11.91 3.73 8.98
C ILE A 194 -13.08 4.18 9.87
N TYR A 195 -13.23 3.59 11.06
CA TYR A 195 -14.35 3.84 11.98
C TYR A 195 -14.00 4.72 13.20
N ASN A 196 -12.74 5.16 13.31
CA ASN A 196 -12.33 6.05 14.39
C ASN A 196 -12.47 7.50 13.90
N ASP A 197 -13.65 8.08 14.13
CA ASP A 197 -13.89 9.53 14.04
C ASP A 197 -13.06 10.30 15.10
#